data_AF-A0A1A2Z7M4-F1
#
_entry.id   AF-A0A1A2Z7M4-F1
#
_cell.length_a   1.000
_cell.length_b   1.000
_cell.length_c   1.000
_cell.angle_alpha   90.00
_cell.angle_beta   90.00
_cell.angle_gamma   90.00
#
_symmetry.space_group_name_H-M   'P 1'
#
loop_
_entity.id
_entity.type
_entity.pdbx_description
1 polymer ?
#
loop_
_entity_poly.entity_id
_entity_poly.type
_entity_poly.pdbx_seq_one_letter_code
_entity_poly.pdbx_strand_id
1 'polypeptide(L)'
;MDLTAIQRDRACGTLLGTAAGDALGAGYEFDGPRGPEESVAMIAGGLGPFKPGEWTGDTSMAIAIAEVAATGADLRDEAALDYIVERWCGWAKDIGVQTSSVLSAAKQRGISAQAAREDAATLHARTGLIPRPSSSPGGPLRLPVSLQQELRGSHR
;
A
#
# COMPACT_ATOMS: atom_id res chain seq x y z
N MET A 1 -16.91 8.01 -14.77
CA MET A 1 -16.03 7.53 -15.86
C MET A 1 -16.65 6.26 -16.41
N ASP A 2 -16.96 6.20 -17.71
CA ASP A 2 -17.57 5.02 -18.30
C ASP A 2 -16.51 4.09 -18.88
N LEU A 3 -16.25 3.00 -18.17
CA LEU A 3 -15.35 1.93 -18.64
C LEU A 3 -16.07 1.03 -19.64
N THR A 4 -15.39 0.71 -20.74
CA THR A 4 -15.80 -0.38 -21.63
C THR A 4 -15.82 -1.71 -20.89
N ALA A 5 -16.51 -2.72 -21.42
CA ALA A 5 -16.53 -4.06 -20.85
C ALA A 5 -15.12 -4.64 -20.64
N ILE A 6 -14.23 -4.46 -21.63
CA ILE A 6 -12.84 -4.94 -21.56
C ILE A 6 -12.03 -4.19 -20.50
N GLN A 7 -12.22 -2.88 -20.37
CA GLN A 7 -11.54 -2.10 -19.32
C GLN A 7 -12.01 -2.50 -17.93
N ARG A 8 -13.32 -2.72 -17.75
CA ARG A 8 -13.89 -3.20 -16.48
C ARG A 8 -13.36 -4.58 -16.12
N ASP A 9 -13.34 -5.51 -17.06
CA ASP A 9 -12.80 -6.86 -16.87
C ASP A 9 -11.33 -6.82 -16.41
N ARG A 10 -10.50 -6.02 -17.10
CA ARG A 10 -9.10 -5.82 -16.70
C ARG A 10 -8.96 -5.17 -15.33
N ALA A 11 -9.75 -4.14 -15.02
CA ALA A 11 -9.72 -3.50 -13.71
C ALA A 11 -10.10 -4.47 -12.58
N CYS A 12 -11.16 -5.26 -12.77
CA CYS A 12 -11.56 -6.31 -11.82
C CYS A 12 -10.45 -7.36 -11.68
N GLY A 13 -9.91 -7.84 -12.80
CA GLY A 13 -8.81 -8.82 -12.81
C GLY A 13 -7.55 -8.32 -12.11
N THR A 14 -7.21 -7.02 -12.24
CA THR A 14 -6.09 -6.41 -11.52
C THR A 14 -6.32 -6.43 -10.01
N LEU A 15 -7.50 -5.98 -9.53
CA LEU A 15 -7.76 -5.96 -8.09
C LEU A 15 -7.83 -7.36 -7.49
N LEU A 16 -8.49 -8.31 -8.18
CA LEU A 16 -8.56 -9.71 -7.76
C LEU A 16 -7.19 -10.38 -7.80
N GLY A 17 -6.39 -10.11 -8.84
CA GLY A 17 -5.03 -10.63 -8.97
C GLY A 17 -4.10 -10.11 -7.89
N THR A 18 -4.19 -8.82 -7.54
CA THR A 18 -3.44 -8.23 -6.41
C THR A 18 -3.81 -8.93 -5.10
N ALA A 19 -5.11 -9.08 -4.80
CA ALA A 19 -5.55 -9.72 -3.56
C ALA A 19 -5.19 -11.21 -3.49
N ALA A 20 -5.34 -11.93 -4.61
CA ALA A 20 -4.97 -13.34 -4.70
C ALA A 20 -3.45 -13.55 -4.59
N GLY A 21 -2.64 -12.68 -5.19
CA GLY A 21 -1.19 -12.72 -5.11
C GLY A 21 -0.68 -12.42 -3.69
N ASP A 22 -1.25 -11.41 -3.04
CA ASP A 22 -0.98 -11.06 -1.65
C ASP A 22 -1.33 -12.23 -0.72
N ALA A 23 -2.55 -12.77 -0.81
CA ALA A 23 -2.97 -13.93 -0.01
C ALA A 23 -2.15 -15.21 -0.28
N LEU A 24 -1.65 -15.39 -1.51
CA LEU A 24 -0.76 -16.49 -1.85
C LEU A 24 0.62 -16.31 -1.20
N GLY A 25 1.14 -15.08 -1.17
CA GLY A 25 2.46 -14.75 -0.64
C GLY A 25 2.52 -14.65 0.88
N ALA A 26 1.41 -14.28 1.53
CA ALA A 26 1.35 -13.98 2.97
C ALA A 26 1.94 -15.10 3.85
N GLY A 27 1.60 -16.35 3.55
CA GLY A 27 2.07 -17.51 4.33
C GLY A 27 3.56 -17.85 4.15
N TYR A 28 4.23 -17.25 3.17
CA TYR A 28 5.64 -17.50 2.83
C TYR A 28 6.55 -16.29 3.13
N GLU A 29 6.01 -15.22 3.71
CA GLU A 29 6.81 -14.03 3.99
C GLU A 29 7.98 -14.40 4.92
N PHE A 30 9.20 -13.97 4.57
CA PHE A 30 10.47 -14.26 5.25
C PHE A 30 11.02 -15.68 5.12
N ASP A 31 10.35 -16.56 4.37
CA ASP A 31 10.95 -17.82 3.97
C ASP A 31 12.03 -17.61 2.90
N GLY A 32 12.92 -18.60 2.77
CA GLY A 32 13.87 -18.67 1.67
C GLY A 32 13.18 -18.87 0.31
N PRO A 33 13.90 -18.64 -0.80
CA PRO A 33 13.36 -18.93 -2.13
C PRO A 33 12.97 -20.40 -2.24
N ARG A 34 11.78 -20.65 -2.78
CA ARG A 34 11.24 -22.00 -2.94
C ARG A 34 11.93 -22.72 -4.09
N GLY A 35 12.21 -24.00 -3.90
CA GLY A 35 12.72 -24.86 -4.96
C GLY A 35 11.69 -25.07 -6.09
N PRO A 36 12.14 -25.42 -7.31
CA PRO A 36 11.23 -25.61 -8.46
C PRO A 36 10.23 -26.75 -8.28
N GLU A 37 10.52 -27.72 -7.41
CA GLU A 37 9.66 -28.87 -7.11
C GLU A 37 8.69 -28.62 -5.94
N GLU A 38 8.79 -27.48 -5.26
CA GLU A 38 7.96 -27.20 -4.10
C GLU A 38 6.60 -26.62 -4.51
N SER A 39 5.52 -27.30 -4.16
CA SER A 39 4.15 -26.84 -4.44
C SER A 39 3.83 -25.52 -3.74
N VAL A 40 3.25 -24.57 -4.46
CA VAL A 40 2.75 -23.30 -3.92
C VAL A 40 1.23 -23.41 -3.73
N ALA A 41 0.75 -23.00 -2.55
CA ALA A 41 -0.67 -22.96 -2.22
C ALA A 41 -0.95 -21.79 -1.29
N MET A 42 -2.21 -21.37 -1.17
CA MET A 42 -2.62 -20.44 -0.12
C MET A 42 -2.57 -21.17 1.21
N ILE A 43 -1.55 -20.90 2.02
CA ILE A 43 -1.33 -21.54 3.33
C ILE A 43 -1.53 -20.53 4.47
N ALA A 44 -1.71 -21.05 5.68
CA ALA A 44 -1.63 -20.25 6.90
C ALA A 44 -0.16 -19.95 7.26
N GLY A 45 0.07 -18.93 8.09
CA GLY A 45 1.40 -18.63 8.64
C GLY A 45 2.01 -17.34 8.09
N GLY A 46 3.35 -17.29 7.99
CA GLY A 46 4.11 -16.06 7.76
C GLY A 46 4.38 -15.29 9.06
N LEU A 47 4.50 -13.96 9.00
CA LEU A 47 4.65 -13.13 10.21
C LEU A 47 3.38 -13.00 11.06
N GLY A 48 2.22 -13.23 10.45
CA GLY A 48 0.92 -13.08 11.08
C GLY A 48 0.21 -14.42 11.30
N PRO A 49 -0.83 -14.45 12.15
CA PRO A 49 -1.73 -15.60 12.27
C PRO A 49 -2.70 -15.70 11.07
N PHE A 50 -2.19 -15.54 9.85
CA PHE A 50 -3.01 -15.54 8.64
C PHE A 50 -3.64 -16.90 8.39
N LYS A 51 -4.90 -16.90 7.96
CA LYS A 51 -5.57 -18.09 7.46
C LYS A 51 -5.26 -18.31 5.97
N PRO A 52 -5.42 -19.54 5.45
CA PRO A 52 -5.35 -19.79 4.01
C PRO A 52 -6.28 -18.85 3.24
N GLY A 53 -5.72 -18.07 2.31
CA GLY A 53 -6.45 -17.11 1.48
C GLY A 53 -6.70 -15.74 2.15
N GLU A 54 -6.18 -15.52 3.35
CA GLU A 54 -6.19 -14.20 3.98
C GLU A 54 -5.06 -13.34 3.40
N TRP A 55 -5.42 -12.12 2.99
CA TRP A 55 -4.52 -11.11 2.44
C TRP A 55 -4.00 -10.16 3.53
N THR A 56 -2.90 -9.47 3.26
CA THR A 56 -2.16 -8.63 4.21
C THR A 56 -2.57 -7.15 4.14
N GLY A 57 -1.76 -6.28 4.73
CA GLY A 57 -1.89 -4.83 4.63
C GLY A 57 -1.90 -4.32 3.20
N ASP A 58 -1.18 -4.96 2.28
CA ASP A 58 -1.08 -4.53 0.89
C ASP A 58 -2.45 -4.47 0.21
N THR A 59 -3.27 -5.53 0.36
CA THR A 59 -4.64 -5.52 -0.18
C THR A 59 -5.53 -4.47 0.49
N SER A 60 -5.44 -4.31 1.81
CA SER A 60 -6.23 -3.29 2.50
C SER A 60 -5.88 -1.87 2.06
N MET A 61 -4.60 -1.59 1.78
CA MET A 61 -4.15 -0.30 1.28
C MET A 61 -4.58 -0.06 -0.17
N ALA A 62 -4.50 -1.09 -1.01
CA ALA A 62 -4.96 -1.03 -2.40
C ALA A 62 -6.48 -0.77 -2.51
N ILE A 63 -7.28 -1.37 -1.62
CA ILE A 63 -8.73 -1.15 -1.56
C ILE A 63 -9.06 0.33 -1.32
N ALA A 64 -8.38 1.00 -0.40
CA ALA A 64 -8.62 2.43 -0.13
C ALA A 64 -8.37 3.31 -1.37
N ILE A 65 -7.34 3.00 -2.16
CA ILE A 65 -7.06 3.69 -3.43
C ILE A 65 -8.16 3.38 -4.46
N ALA A 66 -8.57 2.12 -4.56
CA ALA A 66 -9.62 1.69 -5.50
C ALA A 66 -10.99 2.31 -5.17
N GLU A 67 -11.33 2.47 -3.89
CA GLU A 67 -12.54 3.14 -3.41
C GLU A 67 -12.61 4.58 -3.96
N VAL A 68 -11.51 5.34 -3.88
CA VAL A 68 -11.44 6.70 -4.45
C VAL A 68 -11.47 6.67 -5.97
N ALA A 69 -10.68 5.80 -6.61
CA ALA A 69 -10.62 5.71 -8.07
C ALA A 69 -12.00 5.39 -8.69
N ALA A 70 -12.80 4.56 -8.02
CA ALA A 70 -14.15 4.21 -8.45
C ALA A 70 -15.12 5.40 -8.48
N THR A 71 -14.86 6.46 -7.69
CA THR A 71 -15.65 7.71 -7.74
C THR A 71 -15.36 8.55 -8.98
N GLY A 72 -14.22 8.32 -9.65
CA GLY A 72 -13.71 9.15 -10.73
C GLY A 72 -12.99 10.43 -10.27
N ALA A 73 -12.74 10.59 -8.96
CA ALA A 73 -11.90 11.66 -8.44
C ALA A 73 -10.44 11.52 -8.92
N ASP A 74 -9.73 12.64 -9.02
CA ASP A 74 -8.29 12.63 -9.28
C ASP A 74 -7.56 12.18 -8.01
N LEU A 75 -6.79 11.10 -8.10
CA LEU A 75 -6.03 10.56 -6.96
C LEU A 75 -4.91 11.50 -6.48
N ARG A 76 -4.66 12.60 -7.20
CA ARG A 76 -3.71 13.65 -6.83
C ARG A 76 -4.36 14.75 -6.00
N ASP A 77 -5.69 14.80 -5.94
CA ASP A 77 -6.40 15.81 -5.15
C ASP A 77 -6.14 15.58 -3.66
N GLU A 78 -5.94 16.66 -2.90
CA GLU A 78 -5.67 16.56 -1.45
C GLU A 78 -6.83 15.86 -0.72
N ALA A 79 -8.08 16.14 -1.08
CA ALA A 79 -9.23 15.48 -0.46
C ALA A 79 -9.28 13.95 -0.74
N ALA A 80 -8.84 13.53 -1.94
CA ALA A 80 -8.71 12.12 -2.28
C ALA A 80 -7.60 11.45 -1.45
N LEU A 81 -6.46 12.13 -1.30
CA LEU A 81 -5.33 11.66 -0.51
C LEU A 81 -5.65 11.64 1.00
N ASP A 82 -6.39 12.62 1.51
CA ASP A 82 -6.89 12.67 2.89
C ASP A 82 -7.76 11.45 3.18
N TYR A 83 -8.72 11.16 2.31
CA TYR A 83 -9.55 9.96 2.42
C TYR A 83 -8.72 8.68 2.47
N ILE A 84 -7.74 8.53 1.56
CA ILE A 84 -6.88 7.34 1.51
C ILE A 84 -6.12 7.16 2.82
N VAL A 85 -5.52 8.23 3.34
CA VAL A 85 -4.71 8.20 4.57
C VAL A 85 -5.58 7.95 5.81
N GLU A 86 -6.77 8.56 5.88
CA GLU A 86 -7.77 8.27 6.90
C GLU A 86 -8.20 6.81 6.88
N ARG A 87 -8.50 6.29 5.68
CA ARG A 87 -8.92 4.91 5.45
C ARG A 87 -7.83 3.91 5.85
N TRP A 88 -6.58 4.20 5.54
CA TRP A 88 -5.43 3.41 6.00
C TRP A 88 -5.29 3.44 7.51
N CYS A 89 -5.36 4.62 8.13
CA CYS A 89 -5.24 4.78 9.59
C CYS A 89 -6.34 4.02 10.35
N GLY A 90 -7.54 3.90 9.78
CA GLY A 90 -8.68 3.24 10.41
C GLY A 90 -8.78 1.73 10.18
N TRP A 91 -8.22 1.19 9.09
CA TRP A 91 -8.51 -0.18 8.66
C TRP A 91 -7.34 -0.98 8.09
N ALA A 92 -6.23 -0.33 7.73
CA ALA A 92 -5.11 -1.09 7.19
C ALA A 92 -4.59 -2.09 8.23
N LYS A 93 -4.49 -3.35 7.82
CA LYS A 93 -3.98 -4.44 8.66
C LYS A 93 -2.50 -4.63 8.38
N ASP A 94 -1.77 -5.26 9.30
CA ASP A 94 -0.39 -5.73 9.07
C ASP A 94 0.52 -4.77 8.29
N ILE A 95 0.45 -3.48 8.63
CA ILE A 95 1.26 -2.46 7.98
C ILE A 95 2.67 -2.45 8.56
N GLY A 96 3.67 -2.30 7.70
CA GLY A 96 5.06 -2.23 8.10
C GLY A 96 5.35 -1.13 9.13
N VAL A 97 6.40 -1.33 9.94
CA VAL A 97 6.77 -0.45 11.08
C VAL A 97 6.87 1.02 10.69
N GLN A 98 7.40 1.33 9.50
CA GLN A 98 7.53 2.71 9.04
C GLN A 98 6.17 3.34 8.73
N THR A 99 5.33 2.66 7.96
CA THR A 99 3.96 3.11 7.64
C THR A 99 3.15 3.29 8.93
N SER A 100 3.24 2.33 9.85
CA SER A 100 2.60 2.42 11.16
C SER A 100 3.07 3.65 11.97
N SER A 101 4.38 3.91 11.98
CA SER A 101 4.96 5.07 12.68
C SER A 101 4.47 6.39 12.08
N VAL A 102 4.43 6.50 10.76
CA VAL A 102 3.96 7.71 10.05
C VAL A 102 2.47 7.95 10.33
N LEU A 103 1.63 6.93 10.15
CA LEU A 103 0.19 7.07 10.39
C LEU A 103 -0.14 7.37 11.86
N SER A 104 0.62 6.78 12.79
CA SER A 104 0.46 7.05 14.23
C SER A 104 0.84 8.48 14.61
N ALA A 105 1.93 9.01 14.06
CA ALA A 105 2.33 10.40 14.26
C ALA A 105 1.30 11.37 13.65
N ALA A 106 0.87 11.10 12.42
CA ALA A 106 -0.07 11.96 11.70
C ALA A 106 -1.42 12.01 12.43
N LYS A 107 -1.89 10.88 12.97
CA LYS A 107 -3.13 10.79 13.76
C LYS A 107 -3.10 11.71 14.98
N GLN A 108 -1.96 11.88 15.66
CA GLN A 108 -1.85 12.74 16.84
C GLN A 108 -2.04 14.23 16.52
N ARG A 109 -1.84 14.62 15.26
CA ARG A 109 -1.93 16.01 14.78
C ARG A 109 -3.23 16.32 14.03
N GLY A 110 -4.10 15.33 13.86
CA GLY A 110 -5.20 15.36 12.90
C GLY A 110 -4.77 14.67 11.62
N ILE A 111 -5.29 13.45 11.41
CA ILE A 111 -4.94 12.61 10.27
C ILE A 111 -5.30 13.35 8.96
N SER A 112 -4.31 13.46 8.08
CA SER A 112 -4.42 14.07 6.75
C SER A 112 -3.25 13.61 5.89
N ALA A 113 -3.39 13.73 4.57
CA ALA A 113 -2.31 13.48 3.63
C ALA A 113 -1.11 14.39 3.91
N GLN A 114 -1.37 15.66 4.23
CA GLN A 114 -0.32 16.62 4.58
C GLN A 114 0.45 16.18 5.83
N ALA A 115 -0.24 15.84 6.93
CA ALA A 115 0.41 15.37 8.15
C ALA A 115 1.23 14.08 7.89
N ALA A 116 0.67 13.13 7.14
CA ALA A 116 1.38 11.90 6.79
C ALA A 116 2.65 12.15 5.95
N ARG A 117 2.63 13.11 5.01
CA ARG A 117 3.83 13.49 4.25
C ARG A 117 4.89 14.15 5.13
N GLU A 118 4.50 15.05 6.02
CA GLU A 118 5.42 15.72 6.96
C GLU A 118 6.10 14.73 7.90
N ASP A 119 5.34 13.77 8.45
CA ASP A 119 5.86 12.76 9.36
C ASP A 119 6.71 11.72 8.62
N ALA A 120 6.35 11.36 7.38
CA ALA A 120 7.19 10.54 6.52
C ALA A 120 8.52 11.23 6.21
N ALA A 121 8.51 12.53 5.90
CA ALA A 121 9.71 13.31 5.65
C ALA A 121 10.60 13.41 6.90
N THR A 122 9.99 13.62 8.07
CA THR A 122 10.69 13.65 9.36
C THR A 122 11.32 12.30 9.69
N LEU A 123 10.58 11.20 9.49
CA LEU A 123 11.11 9.85 9.70
C LEU A 123 12.27 9.56 8.75
N HIS A 124 12.14 9.94 7.47
CA HIS A 124 13.19 9.80 6.49
C HIS A 124 14.45 10.58 6.87
N ALA A 125 14.31 11.86 7.26
CA ALA A 125 15.43 12.69 7.68
C ALA A 125 16.17 12.10 8.89
N ARG A 126 15.46 11.45 9.81
CA ARG A 126 16.04 10.82 11.00
C ARG A 126 16.72 9.48 10.73
N THR A 127 16.19 8.68 9.80
CA THR A 127 16.59 7.27 9.62
C THR A 127 17.32 6.98 8.32
N GLY A 128 17.24 7.89 7.34
CA GLY A 128 17.66 7.65 5.96
C GLY A 128 16.77 6.66 5.19
N LEU A 129 15.72 6.12 5.81
CA LEU A 129 14.84 5.12 5.22
C LEU A 129 13.68 5.78 4.48
N ILE A 130 13.37 5.29 3.29
CA ILE A 130 12.11 5.62 2.60
C ILE A 130 11.01 4.67 3.08
N PRO A 131 9.74 5.13 3.23
CA PRO A 131 8.62 4.26 3.55
C PRO A 131 8.59 3.07 2.59
N ARG A 132 8.65 1.85 3.16
CA ARG A 132 8.47 0.61 2.40
C ARG A 132 7.07 0.08 2.67
N PRO A 133 6.32 -0.38 1.65
CA PRO A 133 5.19 -1.28 1.89
C PRO A 133 5.68 -2.54 2.62
N SER A 134 4.76 -3.32 3.18
CA SER A 134 5.08 -4.61 3.83
C SER A 134 6.02 -5.42 2.94
N SER A 135 6.93 -6.13 3.58
CA SER A 135 8.06 -6.88 3.03
C SER A 135 7.67 -8.11 2.19
N SER A 136 6.46 -8.14 1.62
CA SER A 136 6.04 -9.17 0.68
C SER A 136 6.75 -9.01 -0.68
N PRO A 137 7.32 -10.08 -1.28
CA PRO A 137 8.04 -9.98 -2.56
C PRO A 137 7.15 -9.73 -3.80
N GLY A 138 5.85 -9.42 -3.61
CA GLY A 138 4.82 -9.43 -4.64
C GLY A 138 4.28 -8.06 -5.07
N GLY A 139 5.09 -7.23 -5.73
CA GLY A 139 4.59 -6.16 -6.61
C GLY A 139 4.44 -4.74 -6.00
N PRO A 140 4.39 -3.68 -6.84
CA PRO A 140 4.89 -2.36 -6.46
C PRO A 140 3.76 -1.43 -6.03
N LEU A 141 3.36 -1.45 -4.75
CA LEU A 141 2.68 -0.27 -4.19
C LEU A 141 3.74 0.75 -3.73
N ARG A 142 4.37 1.41 -4.71
CA ARG A 142 5.20 2.58 -4.44
C ARG A 142 4.25 3.74 -4.15
N LEU A 143 4.29 4.28 -2.93
CA LEU A 143 3.88 5.68 -2.72
C LEU A 143 4.66 6.53 -3.73
N PRO A 144 4.00 7.41 -4.52
CA PRO A 144 4.71 8.29 -5.41
C PRO A 144 5.58 9.25 -4.58
N VAL A 145 6.88 8.95 -4.47
CA VAL A 145 7.92 9.91 -4.05
C VAL A 145 8.22 10.90 -5.20
N SER A 146 7.30 11.09 -6.15
CA SER A 146 7.45 12.04 -7.25
C SER A 146 7.24 13.51 -6.82
N LEU A 147 6.93 13.79 -5.55
CA LEU A 147 6.82 15.15 -5.02
C LEU A 147 8.15 15.77 -4.52
N GLN A 148 9.29 15.07 -4.62
CA GLN A 148 10.60 15.64 -4.24
C GLN A 148 11.48 16.11 -5.41
N GLN A 149 11.15 15.83 -6.68
CA GLN A 149 12.01 16.24 -7.81
C GLN A 149 11.68 17.62 -8.41
N GLU A 150 10.51 18.21 -8.16
CA GLU A 150 10.21 19.57 -8.64
C GLU A 150 10.84 20.70 -7.80
N LEU A 151 11.27 20.42 -6.56
CA LEU A 151 11.93 21.42 -5.70
C LEU A 151 13.44 21.57 -5.92
N ARG A 152 14.04 20.80 -6.86
CA ARG A 152 15.47 20.93 -7.23
C ARG A 152 15.69 21.53 -8.64
N GLY A 153 14.62 21.91 -9.35
CA GLY A 153 14.70 22.41 -10.73
C GLY A 153 14.70 23.92 -10.91
N SER A 154 14.40 24.72 -9.89
CA SER A 154 14.17 26.17 -10.05
C SER A 154 15.26 27.07 -9.45
N HIS A 155 16.52 26.68 -9.62
CA HIS A 155 17.66 27.58 -9.46
C HIS A 155 18.60 27.46 -10.67
N ARG A 156 18.23 28.18 -11.74
CA ARG A 156 19.16 28.84 -12.66
C ARG A 156 18.60 30.21 -13.01
#